data_AF-A0A564Q9I7-F1
#
_entry.id   AF-A0A564Q9I7-F1
#
_cell.length_a   1.000
_cell.length_b   1.000
_cell.length_c   1.000
_cell.angle_alpha   90.00
_cell.angle_beta   90.00
_cell.angle_gamma   90.00
#
_symmetry.space_group_name_H-M   'P 1'
#
loop_
_entity.id
_entity.type
_entity.pdbx_description
1 polymer ?
#
loop_
_entity_poly.entity_id
_entity_poly.type
_entity_poly.pdbx_seq_one_letter_code
_entity_poly.pdbx_strand_id
1 'polypeptide(L)'
;MDRDYVTERIRRAMGKRILTDEEVSGWWIVGGVITFGFLFLLLFLKLIHRRNEHFKRQKDLEEQIIELVGIDLNDKKMLADLKAIHNEGYESGEFKELSFLNIILAIITLGLYIEWRLTKDLMMHADRQRRFFSCYLGRELEDTTPQRPTEKYLALGVVTLGLFGIYWTNLIIKDSNEHFKVQWKMEDLLPEAGMEIDEEMDPDFYQNIILTTVDKFLNWGRTCSVWPMAFGTACCAMEMMATFAARNDMDRYGMLFRNSPRQADVIIVAGTITHKMAPRLRRLYDQMAEPKYVIAMGACAMTGGPFVNSYSVLKGVDKIIPVDIYLPGCPPRPEALLNAFLQLQERMKEERTTTKKFEKLILKKPEEVTT
;
A
#
# COMPACT_ATOMS: atom_id res chain seq x y z
N MET A 1 27.83 -55.45 10.18
CA MET A 1 26.99 -54.87 9.13
C MET A 1 27.75 -53.68 8.59
N ASP A 2 28.19 -53.76 7.33
CA ASP A 2 29.14 -52.81 6.75
C ASP A 2 28.55 -51.39 6.72
N ARG A 3 29.31 -50.40 7.17
CA ARG A 3 28.82 -49.01 7.31
C ARG A 3 28.37 -48.49 5.94
N ASP A 4 29.13 -48.84 4.91
CA ASP A 4 28.90 -48.44 3.52
C ASP A 4 27.61 -49.03 2.94
N TYR A 5 27.25 -50.25 3.34
CA TYR A 5 25.99 -50.87 2.94
C TYR A 5 24.77 -50.16 3.53
N VAL A 6 24.88 -49.66 4.76
CA VAL A 6 23.79 -48.94 5.44
C VAL A 6 23.62 -47.53 4.84
N THR A 7 24.72 -46.82 4.58
CA THR A 7 24.68 -45.50 3.93
C THR A 7 24.12 -45.58 2.51
N GLU A 8 24.46 -46.62 1.75
CA GLU A 8 23.97 -46.76 0.37
C GLU A 8 22.47 -47.10 0.32
N ARG A 9 21.97 -47.86 1.29
CA ARG A 9 20.55 -48.18 1.43
C ARG A 9 19.72 -46.96 1.88
N ILE A 10 20.26 -46.15 2.78
CA ILE A 10 19.65 -44.87 3.21
C ILE A 10 19.62 -43.86 2.06
N ARG A 11 20.69 -43.78 1.26
CA ARG A 11 20.81 -42.89 0.10
C ARG A 11 19.86 -43.30 -1.04
N ARG A 12 19.57 -44.59 -1.22
CA ARG A 12 18.53 -45.08 -2.15
C ARG A 12 17.10 -44.91 -1.61
N ALA A 13 16.90 -44.97 -0.29
CA ALA A 13 15.59 -44.79 0.35
C ALA A 13 15.13 -43.32 0.38
N MET A 14 16.06 -42.35 0.47
CA MET A 14 15.77 -40.92 0.37
C MET A 14 15.72 -40.47 -1.10
N GLY A 15 14.78 -41.02 -1.85
CA GLY A 15 14.42 -40.52 -3.17
C GLY A 15 13.70 -39.17 -3.07
N LYS A 16 14.46 -38.08 -2.95
CA LYS A 16 14.09 -36.70 -3.30
C LYS A 16 15.37 -35.86 -3.28
N ARG A 17 15.70 -35.23 -4.41
CA ARG A 17 16.82 -34.27 -4.53
C ARG A 17 16.68 -33.22 -3.42
N ILE A 18 17.60 -33.22 -2.46
CA ILE A 18 17.82 -32.09 -1.55
C ILE A 18 18.58 -31.07 -2.39
N LEU A 19 17.94 -29.94 -2.70
CA LEU A 19 18.59 -28.82 -3.40
C LEU A 19 19.82 -28.39 -2.60
N THR A 20 20.96 -28.27 -3.28
CA THR A 20 22.20 -27.80 -2.65
C THR A 20 22.06 -26.32 -2.26
N ASP A 21 22.78 -25.85 -1.23
CA ASP A 21 22.70 -24.45 -0.77
C ASP A 21 23.00 -23.43 -1.89
N GLU A 22 23.83 -23.81 -2.87
CA GLU A 22 24.07 -23.02 -4.09
C GLU A 22 22.81 -22.89 -4.95
N GLU A 23 22.07 -23.98 -5.16
CA GLU A 23 20.80 -23.95 -5.91
C GLU A 23 19.75 -23.09 -5.19
N VAL A 24 19.64 -23.22 -3.87
CA VAL A 24 18.73 -22.39 -3.05
C VAL A 24 19.11 -20.92 -3.17
N SER A 25 20.40 -20.58 -3.08
CA SER A 25 20.89 -19.19 -3.25
C SER A 25 20.57 -18.63 -4.64
N GLY A 26 20.68 -19.45 -5.69
CA GLY A 26 20.33 -19.07 -7.06
C GLY A 26 18.84 -18.73 -7.19
N TRP A 27 17.96 -19.52 -6.58
CA TRP A 27 16.51 -19.25 -6.59
C TRP A 27 16.14 -17.97 -5.84
N TRP A 28 16.83 -17.63 -4.75
CA TRP A 28 16.62 -16.36 -4.04
C TRP A 28 17.07 -15.15 -4.88
N ILE A 29 18.19 -15.28 -5.59
CA ILE A 29 18.68 -14.22 -6.49
C ILE A 29 17.69 -14.03 -7.65
N VAL A 30 17.25 -15.12 -8.28
CA VAL A 30 16.27 -15.08 -9.37
C VAL A 30 14.94 -14.48 -8.89
N GLY A 31 14.44 -14.91 -7.73
CA GLY A 31 13.24 -14.35 -7.11
C GLY A 31 13.39 -12.85 -6.78
N GLY A 32 14.56 -12.44 -6.27
CA GLY A 32 14.88 -11.04 -6.00
C GLY A 32 14.89 -10.17 -7.25
N VAL A 33 15.48 -10.66 -8.35
CA VAL A 33 15.51 -9.94 -9.63
C VAL A 33 14.11 -9.82 -10.23
N ILE A 34 13.29 -10.87 -10.15
CA ILE A 34 11.89 -10.85 -10.65
C ILE A 34 11.04 -9.87 -9.84
N THR A 35 11.14 -9.91 -8.51
CA THR A 35 10.37 -9.01 -7.63
C THR A 35 10.81 -7.55 -7.79
N PHE A 36 12.12 -7.30 -7.89
CA PHE A 36 12.64 -5.95 -8.17
C PHE A 36 12.21 -5.45 -9.55
N GLY A 37 12.27 -6.30 -10.59
CA GLY A 37 11.78 -5.99 -11.93
C GLY A 37 10.29 -5.67 -11.95
N PHE A 38 9.47 -6.40 -11.18
CA PHE A 38 8.04 -6.15 -11.06
C PHE A 38 7.75 -4.83 -10.33
N LEU A 39 8.43 -4.54 -9.23
CA LEU A 39 8.31 -3.27 -8.51
C LEU A 39 8.76 -2.08 -9.36
N PHE A 40 9.84 -2.24 -10.11
CA PHE A 40 10.34 -1.23 -11.04
C PHE A 40 9.34 -0.98 -12.18
N LEU A 41 8.77 -2.06 -12.74
CA LEU A 41 7.71 -1.97 -13.74
C LEU A 41 6.47 -1.24 -13.20
N LEU A 42 6.04 -1.55 -11.97
CA LEU A 42 4.92 -0.87 -11.33
C LEU A 42 5.19 0.62 -11.11
N LEU A 43 6.41 0.98 -10.72
CA LEU A 43 6.82 2.38 -10.57
C LEU A 43 6.77 3.12 -11.91
N PHE A 44 7.27 2.50 -12.99
CA PHE A 44 7.20 3.05 -14.34
C PHE A 44 5.77 3.17 -14.86
N LEU A 45 4.93 2.16 -14.63
CA LEU A 45 3.50 2.19 -14.98
C LEU A 45 2.79 3.33 -14.24
N LYS A 46 3.10 3.54 -12.97
CA LYS A 46 2.53 4.64 -12.18
C LYS A 46 2.99 6.01 -12.67
N LEU A 47 4.25 6.15 -13.08
CA LEU A 47 4.77 7.38 -13.68
C LEU A 47 4.12 7.67 -15.04
N ILE A 48 3.94 6.66 -15.89
CA ILE A 48 3.26 6.80 -17.19
C ILE A 48 1.79 7.18 -16.97
N HIS A 49 1.09 6.52 -16.05
CA HIS A 49 -0.29 6.86 -15.73
C HIS A 49 -0.42 8.30 -15.23
N ARG A 50 0.46 8.72 -14.31
CA ARG A 50 0.52 10.11 -13.84
C ARG A 50 0.77 11.11 -14.96
N ARG A 51 1.69 10.79 -15.88
CA ARG A 51 2.00 11.63 -17.06
C ARG A 51 0.78 11.76 -17.98
N ASN A 52 0.12 10.65 -18.31
CA ASN A 52 -1.04 10.66 -19.20
C ASN A 52 -2.22 11.44 -18.58
N GLU A 53 -2.48 11.25 -17.28
CA GLU A 53 -3.48 12.02 -16.53
C GLU A 53 -3.15 13.51 -16.50
N HIS A 54 -1.87 13.88 -16.38
CA HIS A 54 -1.45 15.27 -16.41
C HIS A 54 -1.69 15.94 -17.77
N PHE A 55 -1.30 15.28 -18.88
CA PHE A 55 -1.56 15.81 -20.22
C PHE A 55 -3.05 15.91 -20.52
N LYS A 56 -3.86 14.98 -20.03
CA LYS A 56 -5.31 15.06 -20.13
C LYS A 56 -5.86 16.30 -19.41
N ARG A 57 -5.38 16.59 -18.20
CA ARG A 57 -5.79 17.80 -17.46
C ARG A 57 -5.34 19.08 -18.13
N GLN A 58 -4.13 19.12 -18.70
CA GLN A 58 -3.68 20.29 -19.47
C GLN A 58 -4.59 20.53 -20.67
N LYS A 59 -4.97 19.46 -21.38
CA LYS A 59 -5.94 19.54 -22.47
C LYS A 59 -7.26 20.17 -22.01
N ASP A 60 -7.83 19.62 -20.94
CA ASP A 60 -9.12 20.08 -20.40
C ASP A 60 -9.03 21.56 -19.96
N LEU A 61 -7.90 21.97 -19.38
CA LEU A 61 -7.64 23.37 -18.99
C LEU A 61 -7.55 24.30 -20.21
N GLU A 62 -6.79 23.93 -21.24
CA GLU A 62 -6.68 24.71 -22.47
C GLU A 62 -8.04 24.86 -23.17
N GLU A 63 -8.84 23.80 -23.22
CA GLU A 63 -10.20 23.83 -23.77
C GLU A 63 -11.10 24.80 -22.98
N GLN A 64 -11.04 24.77 -21.65
CA GLN A 64 -11.80 25.70 -20.80
C GLN A 64 -11.35 27.15 -20.95
N ILE A 65 -10.04 27.40 -21.04
CA ILE A 65 -9.50 28.75 -21.29
C ILE A 65 -9.99 29.26 -22.65
N ILE A 66 -9.96 28.44 -23.69
CA ILE A 66 -10.47 28.81 -25.03
C ILE A 66 -11.97 29.12 -24.99
N GLU A 67 -12.75 28.38 -24.20
CA GLU A 67 -14.19 28.63 -24.02
C GLU A 67 -14.47 29.94 -23.28
N LEU A 68 -13.77 30.18 -22.16
CA LEU A 68 -13.90 31.40 -21.35
C LEU A 68 -13.47 32.65 -22.11
N VAL A 69 -12.30 32.62 -22.76
CA VAL A 69 -11.80 33.69 -23.63
C VAL A 69 -12.77 33.97 -24.79
N GLY A 70 -13.46 32.94 -25.29
CA GLY A 70 -14.49 33.07 -26.32
C GLY A 70 -15.78 33.77 -25.86
N ILE A 71 -16.03 33.86 -24.54
CA ILE A 71 -17.18 34.56 -23.95
C ILE A 71 -16.87 36.05 -23.76
N ASP A 72 -15.62 36.40 -23.43
CA ASP A 72 -15.23 37.78 -23.06
C ASP A 72 -14.64 38.62 -24.21
N LEU A 73 -14.07 38.01 -25.26
CA LEU A 73 -13.41 38.74 -26.35
C LEU A 73 -14.24 38.82 -27.65
N ASN A 74 -14.46 40.05 -28.11
CA ASN A 74 -14.98 40.36 -29.45
C ASN A 74 -13.91 40.21 -30.57
N ASP A 75 -12.67 39.82 -30.22
CA ASP A 75 -11.52 39.79 -31.13
C ASP A 75 -11.28 38.39 -31.72
N LYS A 76 -11.94 38.12 -32.84
CA LYS A 76 -11.98 36.79 -33.52
C LYS A 76 -10.60 36.26 -33.93
N LYS A 77 -9.58 37.11 -34.00
CA LYS A 77 -8.23 36.75 -34.46
C LYS A 77 -7.45 36.00 -33.38
N MET A 78 -7.47 36.49 -32.14
CA MET A 78 -6.80 35.85 -31.00
C MET A 78 -7.38 34.45 -30.70
N LEU A 79 -8.71 34.30 -30.81
CA LEU A 79 -9.37 33.00 -30.66
C LEU A 79 -8.98 32.02 -31.78
N ALA A 80 -8.79 32.50 -33.01
CA ALA A 80 -8.35 31.67 -34.13
C ALA A 80 -6.89 31.21 -33.95
N ASP A 81 -6.02 32.10 -33.48
CA ASP A 81 -4.61 31.79 -33.20
C ASP A 81 -4.48 30.78 -32.04
N LEU A 82 -5.26 30.94 -30.96
CA LEU A 82 -5.29 29.98 -29.84
C LEU A 82 -5.78 28.59 -30.26
N LYS A 83 -6.84 28.51 -31.09
CA LYS A 83 -7.33 27.24 -31.63
C LYS A 83 -6.34 26.59 -32.59
N ALA A 84 -5.58 27.39 -33.35
CA ALA A 84 -4.54 26.88 -34.24
C ALA A 84 -3.38 26.26 -33.44
N ILE A 85 -2.89 26.95 -32.40
CA ILE A 85 -1.82 26.46 -31.52
C ILE A 85 -2.24 25.18 -30.80
N HIS A 86 -3.47 25.13 -30.27
CA HIS A 86 -4.00 23.93 -29.63
C HIS A 86 -4.03 22.75 -30.63
N ASN A 87 -4.59 22.94 -31.83
CA ASN A 87 -4.69 21.88 -32.83
C ASN A 87 -3.31 21.40 -33.35
N GLU A 88 -2.33 22.29 -33.53
CA GLU A 88 -0.96 21.93 -33.94
C GLU A 88 -0.30 20.98 -32.94
N GLY A 89 -0.48 21.21 -31.63
CA GLY A 89 0.07 20.36 -30.57
C GLY A 89 -0.47 18.91 -30.59
N TYR A 90 -1.76 18.72 -30.92
CA TYR A 90 -2.35 17.37 -30.96
C TYR A 90 -2.12 16.62 -32.27
N GLU A 91 -2.07 17.32 -33.40
CA GLU A 91 -1.82 16.71 -34.71
C GLU A 91 -0.36 16.29 -34.91
N SER A 92 0.60 16.98 -34.27
CA SER A 92 2.03 16.63 -34.29
C SER A 92 2.34 15.25 -33.67
N GLY A 93 1.43 14.71 -32.86
CA GLY A 93 1.58 13.42 -32.20
C GLY A 93 2.41 13.45 -30.91
N GLU A 94 2.77 14.63 -30.40
CA GLU A 94 3.48 14.80 -29.12
C GLU A 94 2.71 14.24 -27.91
N PHE A 95 1.37 14.24 -27.97
CA PHE A 95 0.48 13.72 -26.91
C PHE A 95 -0.07 12.31 -27.16
N LYS A 96 0.58 11.49 -28.01
CA LYS A 96 0.13 10.09 -28.19
C LYS A 96 0.32 9.27 -26.91
N GLU A 97 -0.72 8.55 -26.50
CA GLU A 97 -0.61 7.57 -25.43
C GLU A 97 0.48 6.54 -25.76
N LEU A 98 1.53 6.47 -24.93
CA LEU A 98 2.51 5.40 -25.08
C LEU A 98 1.85 4.09 -24.67
N SER A 99 1.71 3.17 -25.61
CA SER A 99 1.22 1.83 -25.32
C SER A 99 2.29 1.02 -24.59
N PHE A 100 1.85 0.26 -23.59
CA PHE A 100 2.68 -0.66 -22.81
C PHE A 100 3.49 -1.63 -23.69
N LEU A 101 2.93 -2.02 -24.83
CA LEU A 101 3.52 -2.93 -25.80
C LEU A 101 4.75 -2.33 -26.52
N ASN A 102 4.74 -1.04 -26.86
CA ASN A 102 5.81 -0.42 -27.66
C ASN A 102 7.13 -0.28 -26.87
N ILE A 103 7.04 -0.05 -25.57
CA ILE A 103 8.22 0.11 -24.69
C ILE A 103 8.86 -1.27 -24.40
N ILE A 104 8.02 -2.28 -24.14
CA ILE A 104 8.46 -3.66 -23.91
C ILE A 104 9.08 -4.24 -25.17
N LEU A 105 8.51 -3.97 -26.36
CA LEU A 105 9.09 -4.40 -27.63
C LEU A 105 10.46 -3.76 -27.85
N ALA A 106 10.62 -2.46 -27.59
CA ALA A 106 11.87 -1.74 -27.89
C ALA A 106 13.05 -2.16 -26.98
N ILE A 107 12.80 -2.40 -25.69
CA ILE A 107 13.85 -2.70 -24.70
C ILE A 107 14.31 -4.17 -24.77
N ILE A 108 13.39 -5.10 -25.04
CA ILE A 108 13.67 -6.55 -24.97
C ILE A 108 14.21 -7.10 -26.28
N THR A 109 13.79 -6.57 -27.43
CA THR A 109 14.10 -7.19 -28.74
C THR A 109 15.42 -6.75 -29.36
N LEU A 110 15.94 -5.56 -29.06
CA LEU A 110 17.09 -5.01 -29.78
C LEU A 110 18.45 -5.28 -29.11
N GLY A 111 18.56 -5.11 -27.78
CA GLY A 111 19.86 -5.17 -27.11
C GLY A 111 20.40 -6.59 -26.89
N LEU A 112 19.62 -7.42 -26.19
CA LEU A 112 20.08 -8.74 -25.73
C LEU A 112 20.17 -9.78 -26.87
N TYR A 113 19.31 -9.68 -27.88
CA TYR A 113 19.32 -10.60 -29.01
C TYR A 113 20.47 -10.32 -29.98
N ILE A 114 20.76 -9.04 -30.27
CA ILE A 114 21.84 -8.64 -31.19
C ILE A 114 23.21 -8.98 -30.59
N GLU A 115 23.45 -8.66 -29.31
CA GLU A 115 24.73 -8.94 -28.66
C GLU A 115 25.01 -10.44 -28.48
N TRP A 116 24.02 -11.22 -28.04
CA TRP A 116 24.16 -12.67 -27.93
C TRP A 116 24.35 -13.34 -29.30
N ARG A 117 23.63 -12.89 -30.33
CA ARG A 117 23.73 -13.46 -31.68
C ARG A 117 25.08 -13.15 -32.33
N LEU A 118 25.59 -11.92 -32.23
CA LEU A 118 26.89 -11.54 -32.79
C LEU A 118 28.05 -12.30 -32.14
N THR A 119 28.05 -12.44 -30.81
CA THR A 119 29.11 -13.15 -30.09
C THR A 119 29.13 -14.65 -30.37
N LYS A 120 27.95 -15.29 -30.47
CA LYS A 120 27.84 -16.73 -30.74
C LYS A 120 28.29 -17.12 -32.14
N ASP A 121 28.04 -16.27 -33.15
CA ASP A 121 28.36 -16.59 -34.54
C ASP A 121 29.88 -16.53 -34.82
N LEU A 122 30.58 -15.57 -34.22
CA LEU A 122 32.06 -15.49 -34.33
C LEU A 122 32.75 -16.72 -33.73
N MET A 123 32.25 -17.25 -32.60
CA MET A 123 32.81 -18.44 -31.94
C MET A 123 32.64 -19.69 -32.82
N MET A 124 31.44 -19.89 -33.37
CA MET A 124 31.17 -21.03 -34.26
C MET A 124 31.95 -20.95 -35.58
N HIS A 125 32.35 -19.76 -36.03
CA HIS A 125 33.21 -19.59 -37.19
C HIS A 125 34.67 -19.98 -36.89
N ALA A 126 35.21 -19.52 -35.76
CA ALA A 126 36.58 -19.85 -35.32
C ALA A 126 36.76 -21.37 -35.11
N ASP A 127 35.77 -22.04 -34.50
CA ASP A 127 35.80 -23.50 -34.31
C ASP A 127 35.72 -24.27 -35.63
N ARG A 128 34.92 -23.78 -36.58
CA ARG A 128 34.83 -24.39 -37.92
C ARG A 128 36.13 -24.25 -38.68
N GLN A 129 36.76 -23.07 -38.64
CA GLN A 129 38.08 -22.86 -39.25
C GLN A 129 39.15 -23.75 -38.59
N ARG A 130 39.17 -23.83 -37.26
CA ARG A 130 40.10 -24.74 -36.55
C ARG A 130 39.92 -26.18 -37.03
N ARG A 131 38.69 -26.71 -37.00
CA ARG A 131 38.39 -28.09 -37.41
C ARG A 131 38.77 -28.36 -38.86
N PHE A 132 38.54 -27.38 -39.75
CA PHE A 132 38.91 -27.47 -41.15
C PHE A 132 40.44 -27.56 -41.33
N PHE A 133 41.18 -26.64 -40.70
CA PHE A 133 42.64 -26.63 -40.81
C PHE A 133 43.31 -27.78 -40.06
N SER A 134 42.73 -28.27 -38.95
CA SER A 134 43.24 -29.44 -38.24
C SER A 134 43.09 -30.71 -39.07
N CYS A 135 41.97 -30.87 -39.80
CA CYS A 135 41.80 -31.96 -40.75
C CYS A 135 42.76 -31.86 -41.95
N TYR A 136 42.97 -30.66 -42.49
CA TYR A 136 43.87 -30.45 -43.62
C TYR A 136 45.35 -30.72 -43.28
N LEU A 137 45.78 -30.32 -42.08
CA LEU A 137 47.17 -30.44 -41.62
C LEU A 137 47.47 -31.75 -40.87
N GLY A 138 46.45 -32.57 -40.58
CA GLY A 138 46.61 -33.86 -39.86
C GLY A 138 47.09 -33.73 -38.41
N ARG A 139 46.95 -32.54 -37.81
CA ARG A 139 47.33 -32.25 -36.40
C ARG A 139 46.31 -31.33 -35.75
N GLU A 140 46.07 -31.51 -34.44
CA GLU A 140 45.20 -30.60 -33.70
C GLU A 140 45.87 -29.23 -33.50
N LEU A 141 45.12 -28.16 -33.78
CA LEU A 141 45.57 -26.77 -33.62
C LEU A 141 45.06 -26.22 -32.28
N GLU A 142 45.90 -25.42 -31.62
CA GLU A 142 45.68 -24.92 -30.26
C GLU A 142 44.52 -23.91 -30.13
N ASP A 143 43.90 -23.94 -28.94
CA ASP A 143 42.90 -23.11 -28.27
C ASP A 143 42.99 -21.56 -28.32
N THR A 144 43.15 -20.86 -29.45
CA THR A 144 43.32 -19.39 -29.43
C THR A 144 42.06 -18.55 -29.16
N THR A 145 40.90 -19.13 -28.83
CA THR A 145 39.71 -18.33 -28.49
C THR A 145 39.87 -17.66 -27.12
N PRO A 146 39.60 -16.34 -26.98
CA PRO A 146 39.77 -15.66 -25.71
C PRO A 146 38.71 -16.11 -24.70
N GLN A 147 39.14 -16.76 -23.61
CA GLN A 147 38.25 -17.10 -22.48
C GLN A 147 37.86 -15.84 -21.71
N ARG A 148 36.63 -15.36 -21.90
CA ARG A 148 36.07 -14.24 -21.14
C ARG A 148 35.19 -14.80 -20.02
N PRO A 149 35.49 -14.53 -18.72
CA PRO A 149 34.64 -14.98 -17.63
C PRO A 149 33.31 -14.22 -17.67
N THR A 150 32.26 -14.89 -18.14
CA THR A 150 30.92 -14.35 -18.38
C THR A 150 30.35 -13.64 -17.16
N GLU A 151 30.64 -14.15 -15.95
CA GLU A 151 30.17 -13.60 -14.67
C GLU A 151 30.67 -12.17 -14.42
N LYS A 152 31.93 -11.86 -14.76
CA LYS A 152 32.52 -10.53 -14.53
C LYS A 152 31.97 -9.49 -15.50
N TYR A 153 31.71 -9.88 -16.74
CA TYR A 153 31.09 -8.98 -17.74
C TYR A 153 29.60 -8.78 -17.50
N LEU A 154 28.89 -9.81 -17.01
CA LEU A 154 27.51 -9.69 -16.55
C LEU A 154 27.41 -8.73 -15.35
N ALA A 155 28.29 -8.88 -14.37
CA ALA A 155 28.35 -7.98 -13.21
C ALA A 155 28.66 -6.54 -13.63
N LEU A 156 29.64 -6.33 -14.53
CA LEU A 156 29.96 -5.02 -15.06
C LEU A 156 28.78 -4.43 -15.84
N GLY A 157 28.09 -5.22 -16.65
CA GLY A 157 26.90 -4.82 -17.40
C GLY A 157 25.73 -4.44 -16.48
N VAL A 158 25.52 -5.17 -15.39
CA VAL A 158 24.50 -4.83 -14.37
C VAL A 158 24.87 -3.55 -13.63
N VAL A 159 26.15 -3.33 -13.31
CA VAL A 159 26.60 -2.09 -12.66
C VAL A 159 26.46 -0.89 -13.59
N THR A 160 26.81 -1.01 -14.87
CA THR A 160 26.68 0.10 -15.83
C THR A 160 25.23 0.40 -16.18
N LEU A 161 24.37 -0.61 -16.38
CA LEU A 161 22.92 -0.44 -16.51
C LEU A 161 22.28 0.13 -15.24
N GLY A 162 22.75 -0.28 -14.07
CA GLY A 162 22.29 0.23 -12.78
C GLY A 162 22.60 1.72 -12.60
N LEU A 163 23.85 2.14 -12.85
CA LEU A 163 24.27 3.54 -12.77
C LEU A 163 23.56 4.40 -13.83
N PHE A 164 23.42 3.90 -15.05
CA PHE A 164 22.65 4.56 -16.10
C PHE A 164 21.17 4.68 -15.71
N GLY A 165 20.58 3.63 -15.16
CA GLY A 165 19.21 3.62 -14.65
C GLY A 165 18.99 4.63 -13.52
N ILE A 166 19.91 4.73 -12.56
CA ILE A 166 19.85 5.73 -11.47
C ILE A 166 19.92 7.15 -12.03
N TYR A 167 20.83 7.42 -12.98
CA TYR A 167 20.95 8.72 -13.63
C TYR A 167 19.64 9.10 -14.36
N TRP A 168 19.08 8.20 -15.18
CA TRP A 168 17.85 8.47 -15.90
C TRP A 168 16.63 8.58 -14.99
N THR A 169 16.58 7.80 -13.92
CA THR A 169 15.51 7.93 -12.91
C THR A 169 15.60 9.29 -12.20
N ASN A 170 16.81 9.73 -11.86
CA ASN A 170 17.04 11.07 -11.32
C ASN A 170 16.63 12.16 -12.32
N LEU A 171 17.02 12.01 -13.59
CA LEU A 171 16.70 12.94 -14.66
C LEU A 171 15.19 13.07 -14.86
N ILE A 172 14.46 11.94 -14.97
CA ILE A 172 12.99 11.92 -15.15
C ILE A 172 12.29 12.59 -13.97
N ILE A 173 12.73 12.30 -12.73
CA ILE A 173 12.15 12.90 -11.52
C ILE A 173 12.42 14.40 -11.49
N LYS A 174 13.66 14.81 -11.78
CA LYS A 174 14.07 16.23 -11.76
C LYS A 174 13.32 17.02 -12.83
N ASP A 175 13.27 16.51 -14.05
CA ASP A 175 12.63 17.17 -15.19
C ASP A 175 11.11 17.29 -14.99
N SER A 176 10.46 16.24 -14.48
CA SER A 176 9.04 16.30 -14.09
C SER A 176 8.79 17.38 -13.04
N ASN A 177 9.61 17.43 -11.98
CA ASN A 177 9.44 18.40 -10.91
C ASN A 177 9.67 19.85 -11.38
N GLU A 178 10.64 20.09 -12.27
CA GLU A 178 10.85 21.42 -12.84
C GLU A 178 9.71 21.82 -13.80
N HIS A 179 9.19 20.90 -14.61
CA HIS A 179 8.00 21.14 -15.43
C HIS A 179 6.79 21.58 -14.59
N PHE A 180 6.52 20.86 -13.49
CA PHE A 180 5.42 21.23 -12.58
C PHE A 180 5.63 22.59 -11.90
N LYS A 181 6.87 22.97 -11.58
CA LYS A 181 7.16 24.31 -11.02
C LYS A 181 6.90 25.42 -12.04
N VAL A 182 7.23 25.20 -13.31
CA VAL A 182 6.96 26.18 -14.37
C VAL A 182 5.46 26.31 -14.60
N GLN A 183 4.75 25.19 -14.61
CA GLN A 183 3.30 25.20 -14.78
C GLN A 183 2.57 25.86 -13.60
N TRP A 184 2.98 25.58 -12.36
CA TRP A 184 2.49 26.30 -11.17
C TRP A 184 2.63 27.81 -11.38
N LYS A 185 3.82 28.28 -11.78
CA LYS A 185 4.05 29.72 -11.99
C LYS A 185 3.17 30.32 -13.08
N MET A 186 2.74 29.52 -14.06
CA MET A 186 1.78 29.97 -15.08
C MET A 186 0.37 30.00 -14.54
N GLU A 187 -0.02 29.00 -13.74
CA GLU A 187 -1.32 28.92 -13.08
C GLU A 187 -1.52 30.06 -12.06
N ASP A 188 -0.48 30.43 -11.30
CA ASP A 188 -0.47 31.60 -10.39
C ASP A 188 -0.65 32.95 -11.11
N LEU A 189 -0.39 33.03 -12.42
CA LEU A 189 -0.54 34.26 -13.21
C LEU A 189 -1.95 34.39 -13.83
N LEU A 190 -2.77 33.33 -13.77
CA LEU A 190 -4.14 33.33 -14.30
C LEU A 190 -5.11 34.27 -13.55
N PRO A 191 -5.00 34.49 -12.22
CA PRO A 191 -5.82 35.47 -11.49
C PRO A 191 -5.60 36.91 -11.96
N GLU A 192 -4.35 37.29 -12.30
CA GLU A 192 -4.02 38.62 -12.85
C GLU A 192 -4.64 38.85 -14.24
N ALA A 193 -4.96 37.77 -14.96
CA ALA A 193 -5.63 37.78 -16.27
C ALA A 193 -7.17 37.80 -16.19
N GLY A 194 -7.75 37.90 -14.99
CA GLY A 194 -9.20 38.04 -14.80
C GLY A 194 -9.98 36.72 -14.62
N MET A 195 -9.30 35.58 -14.43
CA MET A 195 -9.95 34.33 -14.04
C MET A 195 -9.97 34.18 -12.52
N GLU A 196 -11.15 34.23 -11.92
CA GLU A 196 -11.33 33.84 -10.51
C GLU A 196 -11.20 32.31 -10.41
N ILE A 197 -10.01 31.87 -9.98
CA ILE A 197 -9.79 30.52 -9.48
C ILE A 197 -10.06 30.57 -7.97
N ASP A 198 -10.88 29.66 -7.45
CA ASP A 198 -11.11 29.51 -6.01
C ASP A 198 -9.77 29.18 -5.31
N GLU A 199 -9.11 30.23 -4.87
CA GLU A 199 -7.74 30.22 -4.37
C GLU A 199 -7.74 29.84 -2.89
N GLU A 200 -7.66 28.55 -2.59
CA GLU A 200 -7.19 28.09 -1.28
C GLU A 200 -6.47 26.73 -1.40
N MET A 201 -5.33 26.72 -2.09
CA MET A 201 -4.37 25.62 -1.96
C MET A 201 -3.43 25.90 -0.79
N ASP A 202 -3.94 25.61 0.40
CA ASP A 202 -3.25 25.71 1.69
C ASP A 202 -1.92 24.90 1.67
N PRO A 203 -0.78 25.42 2.13
CA PRO A 203 0.44 24.63 2.38
C PRO A 203 0.20 23.43 3.32
N ASP A 204 -0.89 23.40 4.08
CA ASP A 204 -1.35 22.22 4.81
C ASP A 204 -1.94 21.13 3.91
N PHE A 205 -2.23 21.36 2.62
CA PHE A 205 -2.79 20.36 1.71
C PHE A 205 -1.90 19.11 1.57
N TYR A 206 -0.59 19.30 1.40
CA TYR A 206 0.37 18.19 1.31
C TYR A 206 0.51 17.47 2.66
N GLN A 207 0.51 18.21 3.78
CA GLN A 207 0.53 17.63 5.11
C GLN A 207 -0.75 16.85 5.39
N ASN A 208 -1.91 17.39 5.00
CA ASN A 208 -3.22 16.77 5.11
C ASN A 208 -3.32 15.52 4.23
N ILE A 209 -2.75 15.49 3.03
CA ILE A 209 -2.70 14.28 2.20
C ILE A 209 -1.81 13.21 2.83
N ILE A 210 -0.63 13.57 3.35
CA ILE A 210 0.29 12.62 4.00
C ILE A 210 -0.30 12.12 5.32
N LEU A 211 -0.87 13.00 6.14
CA LEU A 211 -1.50 12.65 7.42
C LEU A 211 -2.76 11.83 7.21
N THR A 212 -3.59 12.14 6.22
CA THR A 212 -4.78 11.34 5.91
C THR A 212 -4.43 9.96 5.38
N THR A 213 -3.33 9.81 4.62
CA THR A 213 -2.88 8.49 4.15
C THR A 213 -2.33 7.64 5.30
N VAL A 214 -1.60 8.25 6.25
CA VAL A 214 -1.14 7.59 7.48
C VAL A 214 -2.32 7.20 8.38
N ASP A 215 -3.27 8.10 8.62
CA ASP A 215 -4.48 7.80 9.40
C ASP A 215 -5.29 6.66 8.76
N LYS A 216 -5.48 6.68 7.44
CA LYS A 216 -6.13 5.57 6.72
C LYS A 216 -5.40 4.24 6.90
N PHE A 217 -4.07 4.23 6.85
CA PHE A 217 -3.28 3.02 7.04
C PHE A 217 -3.38 2.49 8.48
N LEU A 218 -3.25 3.37 9.48
CA LEU A 218 -3.37 2.99 10.89
C LEU A 218 -4.78 2.50 11.23
N ASN A 219 -5.82 3.19 10.74
CA ASN A 219 -7.20 2.78 10.94
C ASN A 219 -7.52 1.47 10.23
N TRP A 220 -6.99 1.25 9.03
CA TRP A 220 -7.08 -0.04 8.35
C TRP A 220 -6.51 -1.16 9.25
N GLY A 221 -5.29 -0.98 9.76
CA GLY A 221 -4.67 -1.93 10.68
C GLY A 221 -5.50 -2.20 11.94
N ARG A 222 -6.07 -1.16 12.56
CA ARG A 222 -6.95 -1.29 13.73
C ARG A 222 -8.24 -2.02 13.41
N THR A 223 -8.87 -1.71 12.28
CA THR A 223 -10.15 -2.33 11.88
C THR A 223 -9.99 -3.80 11.51
N CYS A 224 -8.84 -4.20 10.99
CA CYS A 224 -8.53 -5.59 10.66
C CYS A 224 -8.15 -6.47 11.86
N SER A 225 -7.90 -5.89 13.04
CA SER A 225 -7.44 -6.63 14.22
C SER A 225 -8.04 -6.05 15.50
N VAL A 226 -9.37 -6.11 15.61
CA VAL A 226 -10.09 -5.62 16.80
C VAL A 226 -10.14 -6.73 17.85
N TRP A 227 -9.48 -6.58 18.98
CA TRP A 227 -9.45 -7.62 20.02
C TRP A 227 -10.40 -7.30 21.19
N PRO A 228 -11.59 -7.95 21.24
CA PRO A 228 -12.50 -7.74 22.35
C PRO A 228 -12.06 -8.47 23.62
N MET A 229 -12.30 -7.83 24.76
CA MET A 229 -12.37 -8.43 26.07
C MET A 229 -13.80 -8.91 26.32
N ALA A 230 -13.92 -10.20 26.59
CA ALA A 230 -15.16 -10.82 27.03
C ALA A 230 -15.47 -10.43 28.49
N PHE A 231 -16.37 -9.47 28.70
CA PHE A 231 -16.91 -9.17 30.03
C PHE A 231 -18.34 -9.70 30.16
N GLY A 232 -18.45 -11.03 30.19
CA GLY A 232 -19.71 -11.74 30.35
C GLY A 232 -20.19 -11.79 31.79
N THR A 233 -21.34 -11.16 32.08
CA THR A 233 -21.88 -11.08 33.45
C THR A 233 -23.22 -11.79 33.62
N ALA A 234 -23.95 -12.07 32.53
CA ALA A 234 -25.26 -12.72 32.56
C ALA A 234 -25.58 -13.44 31.24
N CYS A 235 -26.87 -13.58 30.91
CA CYS A 235 -27.37 -14.30 29.73
C CYS A 235 -26.83 -13.80 28.38
N CYS A 236 -26.51 -12.51 28.25
CA CYS A 236 -25.91 -11.97 27.02
C CYS A 236 -24.51 -12.57 26.72
N ALA A 237 -23.82 -13.09 27.74
CA ALA A 237 -22.55 -13.79 27.55
C ALA A 237 -22.71 -15.05 26.69
N MET A 238 -23.85 -15.75 26.78
CA MET A 238 -24.10 -16.94 25.96
C MET A 238 -24.25 -16.58 24.48
N GLU A 239 -24.97 -15.49 24.17
CA GLU A 239 -25.08 -15.04 22.77
C GLU A 239 -23.77 -14.44 22.26
N MET A 240 -22.98 -13.81 23.14
CA MET A 240 -21.62 -13.41 22.81
C MET A 240 -20.77 -14.65 22.45
N MET A 241 -20.81 -15.72 23.22
CA MET A 241 -20.12 -16.99 22.89
C MET A 241 -20.65 -17.60 21.58
N ALA A 242 -21.96 -17.55 21.34
CA ALA A 242 -22.55 -18.03 20.08
C ALA A 242 -22.14 -17.18 18.86
N THR A 243 -21.82 -15.90 19.07
CA THR A 243 -21.27 -15.03 18.01
C THR A 243 -19.85 -15.46 17.63
N PHE A 244 -19.05 -15.94 18.58
CA PHE A 244 -17.70 -16.45 18.33
C PHE A 244 -17.66 -17.95 17.98
N ALA A 245 -18.80 -18.63 17.98
CA ALA A 245 -18.89 -20.02 17.56
C ALA A 245 -18.82 -20.16 16.03
N ALA A 246 -18.59 -21.40 15.57
CA ALA A 246 -18.31 -21.73 14.17
C ALA A 246 -19.35 -21.23 13.15
N ARG A 247 -20.61 -20.97 13.56
CA ARG A 247 -21.65 -20.48 12.65
C ARG A 247 -21.41 -19.02 12.20
N ASN A 248 -20.97 -18.17 13.12
CA ASN A 248 -20.81 -16.73 12.87
C ASN A 248 -19.33 -16.34 12.74
N ASP A 249 -18.42 -17.13 13.34
CA ASP A 249 -16.97 -17.07 13.21
C ASP A 249 -16.40 -15.64 13.13
N MET A 250 -16.31 -14.99 14.29
CA MET A 250 -15.74 -13.64 14.40
C MET A 250 -14.23 -13.59 14.12
N ASP A 251 -13.53 -14.73 14.18
CA ASP A 251 -12.10 -14.79 13.90
C ASP A 251 -11.80 -14.46 12.42
N ARG A 252 -12.75 -14.75 11.52
CA ARG A 252 -12.69 -14.32 10.11
C ARG A 252 -12.56 -12.82 9.93
N TYR A 253 -13.08 -12.02 10.87
CA TYR A 253 -12.97 -10.56 10.87
C TYR A 253 -11.75 -10.05 11.66
N GLY A 254 -10.83 -10.95 12.04
CA GLY A 254 -9.63 -10.63 12.82
C GLY A 254 -9.90 -10.38 14.30
N MET A 255 -11.05 -10.86 14.81
CA MET A 255 -11.47 -10.62 16.18
C MET A 255 -11.23 -11.83 17.09
N LEU A 256 -10.35 -11.64 18.07
CA LEU A 256 -9.93 -12.65 19.01
C LEU A 256 -10.20 -12.19 20.44
N PHE A 257 -10.78 -13.06 21.25
CA PHE A 257 -10.98 -12.75 22.66
C PHE A 257 -9.65 -12.64 23.42
N ARG A 258 -9.48 -11.53 24.14
CA ARG A 258 -8.38 -11.32 25.07
C ARG A 258 -8.90 -11.25 26.50
N ASN A 259 -8.44 -12.18 27.33
CA ASN A 259 -8.81 -12.24 28.74
C ASN A 259 -8.07 -11.18 29.59
N SER A 260 -7.02 -10.57 29.05
CA SER A 260 -6.28 -9.50 29.70
C SER A 260 -6.71 -8.13 29.16
N PRO A 261 -7.09 -7.16 30.02
CA PRO A 261 -7.54 -5.84 29.55
C PRO A 261 -6.39 -5.07 28.90
N ARG A 262 -5.14 -5.39 29.28
CA ARG A 262 -3.94 -4.73 28.75
C ARG A 262 -3.67 -5.06 27.27
N GLN A 263 -4.35 -6.06 26.73
CA GLN A 263 -4.20 -6.51 25.35
C GLN A 263 -5.51 -6.34 24.56
N ALA A 264 -6.57 -5.82 25.17
CA ALA A 264 -7.87 -5.69 24.51
C ALA A 264 -8.10 -4.26 24.04
N ASP A 265 -8.68 -4.13 22.84
CA ASP A 265 -9.05 -2.86 22.23
C ASP A 265 -10.51 -2.51 22.52
N VAL A 266 -11.36 -3.52 22.70
CA VAL A 266 -12.81 -3.33 22.93
C VAL A 266 -13.21 -4.07 24.20
N ILE A 267 -14.07 -3.50 25.03
CA ILE A 267 -14.71 -4.23 26.12
C ILE A 267 -16.20 -4.43 25.81
N ILE A 268 -16.62 -5.69 25.75
CA ILE A 268 -18.03 -6.04 25.54
C ILE A 268 -18.66 -6.25 26.92
N VAL A 269 -19.55 -5.33 27.32
CA VAL A 269 -20.30 -5.46 28.56
C VAL A 269 -21.56 -6.28 28.31
N ALA A 270 -21.42 -7.60 28.43
CA ALA A 270 -22.43 -8.57 28.07
C ALA A 270 -23.25 -9.04 29.29
N GLY A 271 -24.19 -8.20 29.72
CA GLY A 271 -25.17 -8.55 30.76
C GLY A 271 -25.39 -7.48 31.82
N THR A 272 -25.98 -7.89 32.94
CA THR A 272 -26.35 -6.98 34.03
C THR A 272 -25.15 -6.59 34.88
N ILE A 273 -24.99 -5.29 35.13
CA ILE A 273 -23.97 -4.78 36.03
C ILE A 273 -24.60 -4.45 37.36
N THR A 274 -24.14 -5.11 38.41
CA THR A 274 -24.53 -4.78 39.78
C THR A 274 -23.67 -3.67 40.34
N HIS A 275 -24.17 -2.94 41.35
CA HIS A 275 -23.39 -1.93 42.08
C HIS A 275 -22.08 -2.50 42.66
N LYS A 276 -22.05 -3.80 42.98
CA LYS A 276 -20.84 -4.50 43.44
C LYS A 276 -19.83 -4.75 42.32
N MET A 277 -20.30 -4.95 41.08
CA MET A 277 -19.44 -5.21 39.91
C MET A 277 -18.95 -3.92 39.25
N ALA A 278 -19.71 -2.84 39.37
CA ALA A 278 -19.40 -1.50 38.87
C ALA A 278 -17.93 -1.05 39.04
N PRO A 279 -17.34 -1.04 40.25
CA PRO A 279 -15.95 -0.60 40.43
C PRO A 279 -14.92 -1.52 39.76
N ARG A 280 -15.24 -2.82 39.59
CA ARG A 280 -14.36 -3.77 38.91
C ARG A 280 -14.36 -3.56 37.41
N LEU A 281 -15.53 -3.29 36.83
CA LEU A 281 -15.66 -2.91 35.43
C LEU A 281 -14.86 -1.63 35.15
N ARG A 282 -14.98 -0.61 36.00
CA ARG A 282 -14.20 0.62 35.87
C ARG A 282 -12.69 0.36 35.87
N ARG A 283 -12.22 -0.44 36.83
CA ARG A 283 -10.81 -0.79 36.94
C ARG A 283 -10.28 -1.53 35.71
N LEU A 284 -11.06 -2.43 35.12
CA LEU A 284 -10.66 -3.13 33.89
C LEU A 284 -10.57 -2.15 32.71
N TYR A 285 -11.56 -1.27 32.57
CA TYR A 285 -11.55 -0.24 31.53
C TYR A 285 -10.36 0.73 31.66
N ASP A 286 -10.02 1.14 32.89
CA ASP A 286 -8.88 2.01 33.14
C ASP A 286 -7.53 1.32 32.84
N GLN A 287 -7.48 -0.02 32.87
CA GLN A 287 -6.27 -0.80 32.53
C GLN A 287 -6.09 -1.06 31.02
N MET A 288 -7.10 -0.77 30.19
CA MET A 288 -7.00 -0.89 28.73
C MET A 288 -6.19 0.27 28.15
N ALA A 289 -5.35 -0.05 27.16
CA ALA A 289 -4.56 0.92 26.41
C ALA A 289 -5.44 1.75 25.46
N GLU A 290 -5.00 2.96 25.10
CA GLU A 290 -5.64 3.72 24.03
C GLU A 290 -5.10 3.30 22.65
N PRO A 291 -5.94 3.19 21.61
CA PRO A 291 -7.38 3.47 21.56
C PRO A 291 -8.23 2.31 22.12
N LYS A 292 -9.28 2.64 22.88
CA LYS A 292 -10.20 1.66 23.49
C LYS A 292 -11.65 2.02 23.26
N TYR A 293 -12.49 0.99 23.05
CA TYR A 293 -13.91 1.15 22.77
C TYR A 293 -14.78 0.29 23.69
N VAL A 294 -16.05 0.66 23.83
CA VAL A 294 -17.01 -0.02 24.70
C VAL A 294 -18.29 -0.35 23.96
N ILE A 295 -18.69 -1.63 24.00
CA ILE A 295 -19.99 -2.09 23.49
C ILE A 295 -20.86 -2.49 24.69
N ALA A 296 -22.00 -1.81 24.88
CA ALA A 296 -23.00 -2.19 25.85
C ALA A 296 -23.97 -3.20 25.21
N MET A 297 -23.83 -4.48 25.58
CA MET A 297 -24.61 -5.57 24.99
C MET A 297 -25.81 -5.94 25.86
N GLY A 298 -27.00 -5.64 25.32
CA GLY A 298 -28.30 -6.01 25.88
C GLY A 298 -28.89 -4.97 26.83
N ALA A 299 -30.21 -5.07 27.02
CA ALA A 299 -31.00 -4.10 27.78
C ALA A 299 -30.47 -3.89 29.21
N CYS A 300 -29.95 -4.94 29.85
CA CYS A 300 -29.37 -4.84 31.19
C CYS A 300 -28.14 -3.93 31.24
N ALA A 301 -27.26 -3.99 30.24
CA ALA A 301 -26.06 -3.14 30.19
C ALA A 301 -26.41 -1.70 29.81
N MET A 302 -27.42 -1.50 28.96
CA MET A 302 -27.83 -0.18 28.49
C MET A 302 -28.58 0.64 29.54
N THR A 303 -29.60 0.06 30.17
CA THR A 303 -30.54 0.80 31.04
C THR A 303 -30.89 0.08 32.34
N GLY A 304 -30.26 -1.06 32.62
CA GLY A 304 -30.64 -1.97 33.72
C GLY A 304 -31.69 -3.02 33.31
N GLY A 305 -32.36 -2.82 32.16
CA GLY A 305 -33.23 -3.81 31.53
C GLY A 305 -34.40 -4.25 32.43
N PRO A 306 -34.77 -5.55 32.42
CA PRO A 306 -35.83 -6.08 33.28
C PRO A 306 -35.61 -5.84 34.78
N PHE A 307 -34.36 -5.57 35.19
CA PHE A 307 -33.98 -5.36 36.58
C PHE A 307 -33.82 -3.88 36.95
N VAL A 308 -34.34 -2.95 36.14
CA VAL A 308 -34.22 -1.50 36.37
C VAL A 308 -34.75 -1.05 37.74
N ASN A 309 -35.74 -1.75 38.29
CA ASN A 309 -36.33 -1.46 39.61
C ASN A 309 -35.61 -2.17 40.77
N SER A 310 -34.57 -2.97 40.49
CA SER A 310 -33.80 -3.65 41.52
C SER A 310 -32.85 -2.69 42.24
N TYR A 311 -32.70 -2.86 43.57
CA TYR A 311 -31.79 -2.07 44.39
C TYR A 311 -30.30 -2.35 44.10
N SER A 312 -29.99 -3.49 43.50
CA SER A 312 -28.61 -3.97 43.33
C SER A 312 -28.05 -3.75 41.93
N VAL A 313 -28.88 -3.31 40.97
CA VAL A 313 -28.54 -3.21 39.55
C VAL A 313 -28.30 -1.76 39.15
N LEU A 314 -27.21 -1.56 38.40
CA LEU A 314 -26.87 -0.30 37.80
C LEU A 314 -27.80 -0.03 36.60
N LYS A 315 -28.44 1.13 36.60
CA LYS A 315 -29.35 1.57 35.52
C LYS A 315 -28.57 2.17 34.35
N GLY A 316 -27.70 1.37 33.75
CA GLY A 316 -26.85 1.75 32.62
C GLY A 316 -25.36 1.82 32.94
N VAL A 317 -24.55 1.22 32.06
CA VAL A 317 -23.08 1.15 32.14
C VAL A 317 -22.41 2.49 31.83
N ASP A 318 -23.10 3.33 31.04
CA ASP A 318 -22.76 4.70 30.69
C ASP A 318 -22.44 5.60 31.89
N LYS A 319 -23.02 5.30 33.06
CA LYS A 319 -22.73 5.99 34.33
C LYS A 319 -21.31 5.75 34.86
N ILE A 320 -20.62 4.73 34.39
CA ILE A 320 -19.30 4.32 34.90
C ILE A 320 -18.22 4.47 33.84
N ILE A 321 -18.49 3.99 32.62
CA ILE A 321 -17.57 4.02 31.49
C ILE A 321 -18.27 4.59 30.26
N PRO A 322 -17.57 5.33 29.39
CA PRO A 322 -18.17 5.84 28.16
C PRO A 322 -18.52 4.66 27.24
N VAL A 323 -19.72 4.68 26.66
CA VAL A 323 -20.19 3.63 25.74
C VAL A 323 -20.17 4.16 24.31
N ASP A 324 -19.56 3.40 23.39
CA ASP A 324 -19.50 3.78 21.97
C ASP A 324 -20.67 3.23 21.18
N ILE A 325 -21.04 1.97 21.43
CA ILE A 325 -22.16 1.30 20.76
C ILE A 325 -23.09 0.68 21.78
N TYR A 326 -24.37 0.95 21.59
CA TYR A 326 -25.47 0.34 22.34
C TYR A 326 -26.13 -0.74 21.48
N LEU A 327 -26.13 -1.98 21.96
CA LEU A 327 -26.70 -3.12 21.26
C LEU A 327 -28.01 -3.57 21.96
N PRO A 328 -29.19 -3.22 21.40
CA PRO A 328 -30.47 -3.57 22.02
C PRO A 328 -30.79 -5.06 21.90
N GLY A 329 -31.35 -5.64 22.97
CA GLY A 329 -31.82 -7.04 23.01
C GLY A 329 -31.82 -7.63 24.42
N CYS A 330 -32.48 -8.78 24.63
CA CYS A 330 -32.52 -9.46 25.95
C CYS A 330 -32.71 -10.99 25.84
N PRO A 331 -31.71 -11.75 25.36
CA PRO A 331 -30.42 -11.29 24.84
C PRO A 331 -30.52 -10.87 23.35
N PRO A 332 -29.62 -9.99 22.87
CA PRO A 332 -29.53 -9.69 21.44
C PRO A 332 -29.06 -10.91 20.66
N ARG A 333 -29.55 -11.09 19.43
CA ARG A 333 -29.13 -12.20 18.58
C ARG A 333 -27.64 -12.07 18.20
N PRO A 334 -26.93 -13.19 17.95
CA PRO A 334 -25.54 -13.16 17.54
C PRO A 334 -25.26 -12.29 16.30
N GLU A 335 -26.16 -12.29 15.31
CA GLU A 335 -25.99 -11.48 14.11
C GLU A 335 -26.04 -9.97 14.42
N ALA A 336 -26.78 -9.58 15.46
CA ALA A 336 -26.86 -8.19 15.90
C ALA A 336 -25.56 -7.74 16.57
N LEU A 337 -24.88 -8.64 17.30
CA LEU A 337 -23.55 -8.35 17.84
C LEU A 337 -22.51 -8.21 16.73
N LEU A 338 -22.57 -9.06 15.70
CA LEU A 338 -21.69 -8.95 14.54
C LEU A 338 -21.88 -7.61 13.81
N ASN A 339 -23.13 -7.19 13.61
CA ASN A 339 -23.42 -5.87 13.02
C ASN A 339 -22.90 -4.71 13.88
N ALA A 340 -23.01 -4.80 15.21
CA ALA A 340 -22.43 -3.80 16.11
C ALA A 340 -20.91 -3.67 15.91
N PHE A 341 -20.19 -4.77 15.67
CA PHE A 341 -18.77 -4.72 15.36
C PHE A 341 -18.47 -4.09 13.99
N LEU A 342 -19.29 -4.34 12.98
CA LEU A 342 -19.14 -3.68 11.67
C LEU A 342 -19.34 -2.17 11.78
N GLN A 343 -20.35 -1.72 12.53
CA GLN A 343 -20.56 -0.30 12.82
C GLN A 343 -19.39 0.31 13.60
N LEU A 344 -18.81 -0.44 14.54
CA LEU A 344 -17.61 0.00 15.25
C LEU A 344 -16.44 0.18 14.29
N GLN A 345 -16.21 -0.78 13.40
CA GLN A 345 -15.16 -0.69 12.40
C GLN A 345 -15.36 0.50 11.45
N GLU A 346 -16.59 0.79 11.03
CA GLU A 346 -16.91 1.98 10.22
C GLU A 346 -16.55 3.27 10.96
N ARG A 347 -16.98 3.39 12.22
CA ARG A 347 -16.63 4.53 13.07
C ARG A 347 -15.11 4.67 13.26
N MET A 348 -14.40 3.56 13.46
CA MET A 348 -12.94 3.55 13.58
C MET A 348 -12.22 4.00 12.30
N LYS A 349 -12.78 3.75 11.11
CA LYS A 349 -12.19 4.22 9.84
C LYS A 349 -12.19 5.73 9.71
N GLU A 350 -13.21 6.38 10.26
CA GLU A 350 -13.41 7.83 10.21
C GLU A 350 -12.57 8.60 11.24
N GLU A 351 -11.96 7.92 12.21
CA GLU A 351 -11.19 8.57 13.27
C GLU A 351 -9.86 9.16 12.79
N ARG A 352 -9.68 10.47 12.89
CA ARG A 352 -8.41 11.15 12.59
C ARG A 352 -7.50 11.23 13.81
N THR A 353 -7.05 10.09 14.33
CA THR A 353 -6.28 10.05 15.61
C THR A 353 -4.91 10.72 15.49
N THR A 354 -4.20 10.53 14.38
CA THR A 354 -2.84 11.07 14.18
C THR A 354 -2.90 12.56 13.89
N THR A 355 -3.83 12.98 13.03
CA THR A 355 -4.10 14.40 12.75
C THR A 355 -4.39 15.18 14.04
N LYS A 356 -5.31 14.70 14.91
CA LYS A 356 -5.63 15.36 16.19
C LYS A 356 -4.46 15.41 17.19
N LYS A 357 -3.61 14.38 17.22
CA LYS A 357 -2.41 14.38 18.08
C LYS A 357 -1.34 15.34 17.55
N PHE A 358 -1.15 15.40 16.23
CA PHE A 358 -0.25 16.34 15.57
C PHE A 358 -0.71 17.79 15.73
N GLU A 359 -1.99 18.08 15.51
CA GLU A 359 -2.58 19.41 15.77
C GLU A 359 -2.32 19.84 17.22
N LYS A 360 -2.54 18.96 18.20
CA LYS A 360 -2.25 19.26 19.62
C LYS A 360 -0.76 19.50 19.90
N LEU A 361 0.15 18.88 19.13
CA LEU A 361 1.59 19.06 19.27
C LEU A 361 2.05 20.36 18.61
N ILE A 362 1.48 20.73 17.46
CA ILE A 362 1.78 21.97 16.72
C ILE A 362 1.16 23.19 17.43
N LEU A 363 -0.08 23.06 17.92
CA LEU A 363 -0.78 24.10 18.69
C LEU A 363 -0.25 24.25 20.11
N LYS A 364 0.66 23.37 20.56
CA LYS A 364 1.50 23.62 21.72
C LYS A 364 2.54 24.68 21.34
N LYS A 365 2.09 25.93 21.25
CA LYS A 365 2.96 27.12 21.21
C LYS A 365 3.99 26.95 22.33
N PRO A 366 5.31 27.13 22.08
CA PRO A 366 6.27 27.19 23.16
C PRO A 366 5.86 28.37 24.05
N GLU A 367 5.43 28.08 25.27
CA GLU A 367 5.30 29.11 26.29
C GLU A 367 6.66 29.81 26.41
N GLU A 368 6.60 31.14 26.39
CA GLU A 368 7.75 32.05 26.38
C GLU A 368 8.78 31.62 27.43
N VAL A 369 9.92 31.11 26.96
CA VAL A 369 11.14 31.05 27.75
C VAL A 369 11.59 32.49 27.94
N THR A 370 11.08 33.14 28.99
CA THR A 370 11.57 34.43 29.47
C THR A 370 12.85 34.21 30.27
N THR A 371 13.88 34.93 29.81
CA THR A 371 15.22 35.08 30.40
C THR A 371 15.21 35.67 31.80
#